data_AF-A0A1I7UT59-F1
#
_entry.id   AF-A0A1I7UT59-F1
#
_cell.length_a   1.000
_cell.length_b   1.000
_cell.length_c   1.000
_cell.angle_alpha   90.00
_cell.angle_beta   90.00
_cell.angle_gamma   90.00
#
_symmetry.space_group_name_H-M   'P 1'
#
loop_
_entity.id
_entity.type
_entity.pdbx_description
1 polymer ?
#
loop_
_entity_poly.entity_id
_entity_poly.type
_entity_poly.pdbx_seq_one_letter_code
_entity_poly.pdbx_strand_id
1 'polypeptide(L)'
;MRKSHSCWAVPIVEHCVSKNLKIGSVYWSNFTGSIDMAKRLLMAVKNASDFFFRGFNPASFRFNHFHLFRMDQLQIENAAWITAEQVVALRNCKRIGLQYVMFKEPSINQILRKLLEDPRELHLLQIFCSDEIRPEEIINGLNIVRIEMFLGQTSLHARRRISVHKKLHSIKTKVTDEKLHSSFEIFCDDQLFFQIKTDPNEKQSNSSWRFKTRVPVHYFVRYGKDTLVCLWKQKVTAVQEILDFLNDIFRIKEISFVINLRNSCSAVYILEHCASKNLKIGKIYWPRFPGQEEMARRLFKASSGATELEIGGFNSSSIRFNHFHHFRMDRLQIKDATWMTVKQVKNLWNCKRVSLGCLRFDTDDVNSILWDYMMNPGELQELRLHFLGYIKMEEVKRALDIIRIEEENAKRGPKYWFKYKGVIISATMEKGGDLVIIRETGNGME
;
A
#
# COMPACT_ATOMS: atom_id res chain seq x y z
N MET A 1 -18.36 -4.86 -60.61
CA MET A 1 -17.51 -4.16 -59.62
C MET A 1 -18.27 -2.94 -59.08
N ARG A 2 -18.76 -2.98 -57.84
CA ARG A 2 -19.31 -1.77 -57.18
C ARG A 2 -18.12 -0.88 -56.79
N LYS A 3 -17.92 0.25 -57.48
CA LYS A 3 -16.96 1.28 -57.03
C LYS A 3 -17.42 1.79 -55.67
N SER A 4 -16.69 1.50 -54.60
CA SER A 4 -17.06 1.95 -53.25
C SER A 4 -17.10 3.48 -53.24
N HIS A 5 -18.20 4.05 -52.77
CA HIS A 5 -18.42 5.50 -52.74
C HIS A 5 -17.45 6.27 -51.81
N SER A 6 -16.60 5.55 -51.08
CA SER A 6 -15.55 6.10 -50.21
C SER A 6 -14.40 6.80 -50.94
N CYS A 7 -14.25 6.64 -52.27
CA CYS A 7 -13.14 7.24 -53.00
C CYS A 7 -13.27 8.76 -53.26
N TRP A 8 -14.47 9.34 -53.11
CA TRP A 8 -14.70 10.75 -53.45
C TRP A 8 -14.29 11.74 -52.34
N ALA A 9 -14.19 11.28 -51.10
CA ALA A 9 -13.90 12.17 -49.99
C ALA A 9 -12.46 12.72 -50.02
N VAL A 10 -11.48 11.99 -50.57
CA VAL A 10 -10.09 12.52 -50.68
C VAL A 10 -10.01 13.70 -51.66
N PRO A 11 -10.52 13.61 -52.91
CA PRO A 11 -10.59 14.78 -53.80
C PRO A 11 -11.33 15.97 -53.21
N ILE A 12 -12.40 15.76 -52.43
CA ILE A 12 -13.15 16.84 -51.79
C ILE A 12 -12.28 17.55 -50.76
N VAL A 13 -11.62 16.80 -49.88
CA VAL A 13 -10.72 17.38 -48.86
C VAL A 13 -9.55 18.11 -49.53
N GLU A 14 -8.94 17.53 -50.56
CA GLU A 14 -7.88 18.18 -51.34
C GLU A 14 -8.38 19.46 -52.03
N HIS A 15 -9.61 19.46 -52.56
CA HIS A 15 -10.22 20.64 -53.15
C HIS A 15 -10.42 21.75 -52.11
N CYS A 16 -10.94 21.42 -50.92
CA CYS A 16 -11.04 22.37 -49.81
C CYS A 16 -9.67 22.98 -49.45
N VAL A 17 -8.62 22.15 -49.37
CA VAL A 17 -7.24 22.63 -49.13
C VAL A 17 -6.77 23.56 -50.24
N SER A 18 -7.00 23.20 -51.52
CA SER A 18 -6.61 24.04 -52.67
C SER A 18 -7.32 25.40 -52.71
N LYS A 19 -8.47 25.51 -52.03
CA LYS A 19 -9.23 26.75 -51.86
C LYS A 19 -8.87 27.49 -50.57
N ASN A 20 -7.80 27.09 -49.89
CA ASN A 20 -7.35 27.63 -48.61
C ASN A 20 -8.43 27.57 -47.51
N LEU A 21 -9.35 26.61 -47.59
CA LEU A 21 -10.37 26.42 -46.55
C LEU A 21 -9.76 25.70 -45.34
N LYS A 22 -10.07 26.19 -44.14
CA LYS A 22 -9.67 25.53 -42.90
C LYS A 22 -10.53 24.27 -42.70
N ILE A 23 -9.88 23.12 -42.60
CA ILE A 23 -10.55 21.86 -42.26
C ILE A 23 -10.78 21.84 -40.74
N GLY A 24 -12.05 21.78 -40.34
CA GLY A 24 -12.43 21.60 -38.93
C GLY A 24 -12.10 20.19 -38.47
N SER A 25 -12.99 19.25 -38.75
CA SER A 25 -12.88 17.87 -38.30
C SER A 25 -13.07 16.90 -39.48
N VAL A 26 -12.26 15.84 -39.53
CA VAL A 26 -12.43 14.75 -40.51
C VAL A 26 -12.56 13.43 -39.77
N TYR A 27 -13.65 12.72 -40.03
CA TYR A 27 -13.93 11.42 -39.46
C TYR A 27 -13.99 10.37 -40.57
N TRP A 28 -13.13 9.36 -40.48
CA TRP A 28 -13.06 8.30 -41.47
C TRP A 28 -13.05 6.93 -40.80
N SER A 29 -14.17 6.22 -40.83
CA SER A 29 -14.34 4.99 -40.06
C SER A 29 -13.93 3.69 -40.76
N ASN A 30 -13.94 3.66 -42.10
CA ASN A 30 -13.67 2.45 -42.89
C ASN A 30 -12.99 2.82 -44.22
N PHE A 31 -11.66 3.01 -44.20
CA PHE A 31 -10.94 3.33 -45.43
C PHE A 31 -10.75 2.08 -46.30
N THR A 32 -11.39 2.09 -47.47
CA THR A 32 -11.30 1.02 -48.48
C THR A 32 -10.52 1.46 -49.73
N GLY A 33 -9.80 2.58 -49.66
CA GLY A 33 -9.01 3.11 -50.76
C GLY A 33 -7.62 2.46 -50.89
N SER A 34 -6.85 2.90 -51.89
CA SER A 34 -5.46 2.48 -52.07
C SER A 34 -4.53 3.10 -51.01
N ILE A 35 -3.32 2.53 -50.85
CA ILE A 35 -2.25 3.11 -50.03
C ILE A 35 -1.97 4.56 -50.42
N ASP A 36 -1.93 4.85 -51.72
CA ASP A 36 -1.70 6.21 -52.23
C ASP A 36 -2.79 7.18 -51.76
N MET A 37 -4.06 6.76 -51.88
CA MET A 37 -5.20 7.56 -51.45
C MET A 37 -5.20 7.80 -49.93
N ALA A 38 -4.73 6.83 -49.13
CA ALA A 38 -4.58 7.01 -47.68
C ALA A 38 -3.49 8.04 -47.36
N LYS A 39 -2.33 7.99 -48.04
CA LYS A 39 -1.25 8.96 -47.88
C LYS A 39 -1.71 10.37 -48.27
N ARG A 40 -2.42 10.49 -49.40
CA ARG A 40 -2.99 11.76 -49.87
C ARG A 40 -3.97 12.35 -48.87
N LEU A 41 -4.88 11.53 -48.34
CA LEU A 41 -5.79 11.96 -47.29
C LEU A 41 -5.03 12.47 -46.06
N LEU A 42 -4.08 11.69 -45.52
CA LEU A 42 -3.25 12.08 -44.38
C LEU A 42 -2.52 13.40 -44.61
N MET A 43 -2.00 13.61 -45.83
CA MET A 43 -1.35 14.87 -46.20
C MET A 43 -2.32 16.05 -46.28
N ALA A 44 -3.52 15.82 -46.83
CA ALA A 44 -4.53 16.86 -46.97
C ALA A 44 -5.08 17.32 -45.61
N VAL A 45 -5.19 16.42 -44.64
CA VAL A 45 -5.73 16.73 -43.30
C VAL A 45 -4.69 17.17 -42.28
N LYS A 46 -3.40 17.30 -42.62
CA LYS A 46 -2.32 17.62 -41.65
C LYS A 46 -2.55 18.89 -40.79
N ASN A 47 -3.35 19.83 -41.31
CA ASN A 47 -3.71 21.10 -40.65
C ASN A 47 -5.17 21.13 -40.16
N ALA A 48 -5.87 19.99 -40.13
CA ALA A 48 -7.20 19.89 -39.56
C ALA A 48 -7.17 20.18 -38.05
N SER A 49 -8.29 20.59 -37.47
CA SER A 49 -8.39 20.74 -36.01
C SER A 49 -8.51 19.35 -35.36
N ASP A 50 -9.40 18.51 -35.89
CA ASP A 50 -9.57 17.12 -35.43
C ASP A 50 -9.49 16.12 -36.58
N PHE A 51 -8.85 14.98 -36.32
CA PHE A 51 -8.82 13.88 -37.27
C PHE A 51 -9.01 12.54 -36.58
N PHE A 52 -10.03 11.79 -37.01
CA PHE A 52 -10.26 10.42 -36.61
C PHE A 52 -10.12 9.50 -37.84
N PHE A 53 -9.23 8.52 -37.73
CA PHE A 53 -8.94 7.57 -38.78
C PHE A 53 -9.03 6.15 -38.25
N ARG A 54 -9.98 5.39 -38.76
CA ARG A 54 -10.16 3.96 -38.47
C ARG A 54 -10.05 3.17 -39.76
N GLY A 55 -9.19 2.18 -39.69
CA GLY A 55 -9.09 1.15 -40.72
C GLY A 55 -8.10 1.51 -41.82
N PHE A 56 -6.84 1.17 -41.60
CA PHE A 56 -5.92 0.87 -42.68
C PHE A 56 -4.87 -0.10 -42.14
N ASN A 57 -4.98 -1.39 -42.49
CA ASN A 57 -4.03 -2.40 -42.03
C ASN A 57 -3.36 -3.19 -43.18
N PRO A 58 -2.81 -2.55 -44.22
CA PRO A 58 -1.79 -3.22 -45.00
C PRO A 58 -0.47 -3.19 -44.20
N ALA A 59 0.14 -4.35 -43.99
CA ALA A 59 1.44 -4.48 -43.33
C ALA A 59 2.54 -3.60 -43.97
N SER A 60 2.37 -3.24 -45.25
CA SER A 60 3.26 -2.39 -46.04
C SER A 60 3.01 -0.89 -45.91
N PHE A 61 2.00 -0.43 -45.15
CA PHE A 61 1.75 1.00 -45.03
C PHE A 61 2.85 1.70 -44.23
N ARG A 62 3.34 2.82 -44.77
CA ARG A 62 4.35 3.67 -44.15
C ARG A 62 4.02 5.12 -44.45
N PHE A 63 4.04 5.97 -43.42
CA PHE A 63 3.79 7.41 -43.54
C PHE A 63 4.75 8.19 -42.65
N ASN A 64 5.64 8.99 -43.26
CA ASN A 64 6.75 9.63 -42.55
C ASN A 64 6.55 11.15 -42.33
N HIS A 65 5.38 11.68 -42.69
CA HIS A 65 5.10 13.13 -42.63
C HIS A 65 4.31 13.56 -41.40
N PHE A 66 4.26 12.73 -40.35
CA PHE A 66 3.56 13.06 -39.10
C PHE A 66 4.11 14.31 -38.40
N HIS A 67 5.38 14.66 -38.61
CA HIS A 67 5.96 15.90 -38.10
C HIS A 67 5.28 17.18 -38.62
N LEU A 68 4.51 17.08 -39.71
CA LEU A 68 3.74 18.19 -40.26
C LEU A 68 2.39 18.39 -39.57
N PHE A 69 1.95 17.45 -38.73
CA PHE A 69 0.61 17.47 -38.15
C PHE A 69 0.55 18.48 -37.00
N ARG A 70 -0.47 19.33 -37.00
CA ARG A 70 -0.68 20.36 -35.96
C ARG A 70 -2.15 20.41 -35.54
N MET A 71 -2.64 19.27 -35.04
CA MET A 71 -4.06 19.06 -34.71
C MET A 71 -4.31 19.29 -33.21
N ASP A 72 -5.53 19.72 -32.87
CA ASP A 72 -6.00 19.71 -31.49
C ASP A 72 -6.26 18.27 -31.03
N GLN A 73 -6.81 17.42 -31.90
CA GLN A 73 -7.04 16.00 -31.62
C GLN A 73 -6.74 15.10 -32.83
N LEU A 74 -5.90 14.09 -32.61
CA LEU A 74 -5.63 13.01 -33.55
C LEU A 74 -6.00 11.67 -32.92
N GLN A 75 -6.88 10.91 -33.57
CA GLN A 75 -7.20 9.55 -33.18
C GLN A 75 -7.01 8.59 -34.35
N ILE A 76 -6.19 7.56 -34.15
CA ILE A 76 -5.93 6.51 -35.14
C ILE A 76 -6.25 5.16 -34.53
N GLU A 77 -7.23 4.47 -35.11
CA GLU A 77 -7.52 3.08 -34.80
C GLU A 77 -6.82 2.13 -35.78
N ASN A 78 -6.44 0.94 -35.29
CA ASN A 78 -5.62 -0.03 -36.02
C ASN A 78 -4.24 0.54 -36.39
N ALA A 79 -3.62 1.21 -35.42
CA ALA A 79 -2.34 1.88 -35.56
C ALA A 79 -1.12 0.93 -35.50
N ALA A 80 -1.30 -0.36 -35.79
CA ALA A 80 -0.24 -1.37 -35.76
C ALA A 80 0.96 -1.06 -36.69
N TRP A 81 0.73 -0.24 -37.72
CA TRP A 81 1.74 0.20 -38.69
C TRP A 81 2.54 1.44 -38.24
N ILE A 82 2.14 2.10 -37.14
CA ILE A 82 2.84 3.27 -36.60
C ILE A 82 4.05 2.82 -35.79
N THR A 83 5.22 3.43 -36.02
CA THR A 83 6.45 3.18 -35.27
C THR A 83 6.62 4.14 -34.09
N ALA A 84 7.49 3.81 -33.14
CA ALA A 84 7.82 4.68 -32.01
C ALA A 84 8.28 6.08 -32.45
N GLU A 85 9.12 6.16 -33.49
CA GLU A 85 9.61 7.43 -34.03
C GLU A 85 8.49 8.27 -34.65
N GLN A 86 7.52 7.62 -35.29
CA GLN A 86 6.35 8.29 -35.84
C GLN A 86 5.44 8.85 -34.75
N VAL A 87 5.30 8.17 -33.61
CA VAL A 87 4.60 8.72 -32.43
C VAL A 87 5.30 9.96 -31.90
N VAL A 88 6.63 9.93 -31.82
CA VAL A 88 7.41 11.12 -31.40
C VAL A 88 7.24 12.27 -32.38
N ALA A 89 7.17 11.98 -33.69
CA ALA A 89 6.91 13.00 -34.71
C ALA A 89 5.53 13.68 -34.56
N LEU A 90 4.56 13.02 -33.93
CA LEU A 90 3.23 13.58 -33.66
C LEU A 90 3.18 14.57 -32.49
N ARG A 91 4.30 14.86 -31.81
CA ARG A 91 4.36 15.77 -30.64
C ARG A 91 3.85 17.21 -30.88
N ASN A 92 3.65 17.60 -32.13
CA ASN A 92 3.04 18.89 -32.49
C ASN A 92 1.50 18.88 -32.41
N CYS A 93 0.87 17.72 -32.18
CA CYS A 93 -0.56 17.59 -31.90
C CYS A 93 -0.82 17.71 -30.39
N LYS A 94 -1.94 18.34 -30.00
CA LYS A 94 -2.25 18.51 -28.56
C LYS A 94 -2.74 17.24 -27.89
N ARG A 95 -3.53 16.43 -28.59
CA ARG A 95 -4.08 15.17 -28.06
C ARG A 95 -3.93 14.07 -29.09
N ILE A 96 -3.33 12.96 -28.70
CA ILE A 96 -3.10 11.79 -29.55
C ILE A 96 -3.73 10.57 -28.90
N GLY A 97 -4.59 9.86 -29.64
CA GLY A 97 -5.12 8.55 -29.28
C GLY A 97 -4.76 7.50 -30.33
N LEU A 98 -3.93 6.53 -29.97
CA LEU A 98 -3.55 5.42 -30.85
C LEU A 98 -4.10 4.12 -30.30
N GLN A 99 -4.93 3.43 -31.08
CA GLN A 99 -5.51 2.14 -30.70
C GLN A 99 -4.90 0.99 -31.50
N TYR A 100 -4.72 -0.16 -30.83
CA TYR A 100 -4.18 -1.39 -31.40
C TYR A 100 -2.77 -1.21 -31.99
N VAL A 101 -1.88 -0.56 -31.25
CA VAL A 101 -0.46 -0.49 -31.61
C VAL A 101 0.27 -1.76 -31.17
N MET A 102 1.32 -2.12 -31.90
CA MET A 102 2.18 -3.27 -31.61
C MET A 102 3.49 -2.83 -30.94
N PHE A 103 3.42 -1.95 -29.93
CA PHE A 103 4.62 -1.50 -29.23
C PHE A 103 5.03 -2.50 -28.14
N LYS A 104 6.31 -2.84 -28.13
CA LYS A 104 6.96 -3.51 -27.00
C LYS A 104 7.44 -2.47 -25.97
N GLU A 105 7.71 -2.91 -24.75
CA GLU A 105 8.16 -2.05 -23.64
C GLU A 105 9.35 -1.13 -24.00
N PRO A 106 10.42 -1.57 -24.69
CA PRO A 106 11.53 -0.69 -25.05
C PRO A 106 11.10 0.47 -25.95
N SER A 107 10.15 0.23 -26.85
CA SER A 107 9.61 1.25 -27.76
C SER A 107 8.80 2.29 -26.99
N ILE A 108 8.00 1.87 -26.02
CA ILE A 108 7.21 2.79 -25.19
C ILE A 108 8.14 3.67 -24.35
N ASN A 109 9.17 3.07 -23.75
CA ASN A 109 10.20 3.81 -23.02
C ASN A 109 10.92 4.82 -23.91
N GLN A 110 11.25 4.46 -25.14
CA GLN A 110 11.85 5.38 -26.11
C GLN A 110 10.90 6.54 -26.46
N ILE A 111 9.62 6.26 -26.71
CA ILE A 111 8.59 7.27 -26.98
C ILE A 111 8.51 8.25 -25.81
N LEU A 112 8.33 7.73 -24.60
CA LEU A 112 8.15 8.54 -23.40
C LEU A 112 9.38 9.39 -23.10
N ARG A 113 10.60 8.85 -23.23
CA ARG A 113 11.84 9.63 -23.06
C ARG A 113 11.92 10.80 -24.04
N LYS A 114 11.75 10.52 -25.34
CA LYS A 114 11.84 11.57 -26.38
C LYS A 114 10.74 12.63 -26.25
N LEU A 115 9.55 12.25 -25.80
CA LEU A 115 8.45 13.19 -25.56
C LEU A 115 8.65 14.00 -24.27
N LEU A 116 9.31 13.46 -23.25
CA LEU A 116 9.65 14.22 -22.04
C LEU A 116 10.80 15.20 -22.27
N GLU A 117 11.73 14.89 -23.19
CA GLU A 117 12.81 15.80 -23.60
C GLU A 117 12.30 17.01 -24.39
N ASP A 118 11.29 16.82 -25.25
CA ASP A 118 10.67 17.89 -26.06
C ASP A 118 9.15 17.64 -26.20
N PRO A 119 8.33 18.03 -25.19
CA PRO A 119 6.89 17.76 -25.20
C PRO A 119 6.10 18.62 -26.18
N ARG A 120 6.63 19.77 -26.61
CA ARG A 120 5.96 20.77 -27.45
C ARG A 120 4.50 21.02 -27.02
N GLU A 121 3.55 20.79 -27.93
CA GLU A 121 2.12 21.05 -27.75
C GLU A 121 1.39 19.85 -27.14
N LEU A 122 2.05 18.71 -26.94
CA LEU A 122 1.40 17.47 -26.54
C LEU A 122 0.92 17.52 -25.09
N HIS A 123 -0.40 17.55 -24.91
CA HIS A 123 -1.06 17.53 -23.61
C HIS A 123 -1.49 16.12 -23.18
N LEU A 124 -1.85 15.25 -24.14
CA LEU A 124 -2.36 13.91 -23.86
C LEU A 124 -1.89 12.90 -24.91
N LEU A 125 -1.29 11.81 -24.44
CA LEU A 125 -0.99 10.62 -25.25
C LEU A 125 -1.73 9.41 -24.67
N GLN A 126 -2.61 8.82 -25.46
CA GLN A 126 -3.29 7.56 -25.15
C GLN A 126 -2.81 6.49 -26.12
N ILE A 127 -2.26 5.41 -25.57
CA ILE A 127 -1.79 4.27 -26.35
C ILE A 127 -2.49 3.03 -25.83
N PHE A 128 -3.18 2.31 -26.72
CA PHE A 128 -3.74 0.99 -26.43
C PHE A 128 -2.92 -0.07 -27.16
N CYS A 129 -2.13 -0.82 -26.42
CA CYS A 129 -1.30 -1.87 -26.96
C CYS A 129 -2.01 -3.23 -26.92
N SER A 130 -1.72 -4.08 -27.90
CA SER A 130 -2.18 -5.48 -27.93
C SER A 130 -1.40 -6.38 -26.98
N ASP A 131 -0.13 -6.04 -26.75
CA ASP A 131 0.81 -6.85 -25.99
C ASP A 131 0.79 -6.48 -24.51
N GLU A 132 1.11 -7.45 -23.65
CA GLU A 132 1.19 -7.23 -22.21
C GLU A 132 2.40 -6.35 -21.88
N ILE A 133 2.12 -5.15 -21.38
CA ILE A 133 3.13 -4.19 -20.94
C ILE A 133 3.17 -4.21 -19.43
N ARG A 134 4.38 -4.34 -18.87
CA ARG A 134 4.65 -4.21 -17.44
C ARG A 134 4.85 -2.74 -17.10
N PRO A 135 3.91 -2.09 -16.40
CA PRO A 135 4.03 -0.69 -16.05
C PRO A 135 5.29 -0.39 -15.23
N GLU A 136 5.79 -1.37 -14.46
CA GLU A 136 6.96 -1.24 -13.59
C GLU A 136 8.24 -0.98 -14.40
N GLU A 137 8.40 -1.66 -15.53
CA GLU A 137 9.56 -1.48 -16.42
C GLU A 137 9.54 -0.12 -17.13
N ILE A 138 8.35 0.45 -17.34
CA ILE A 138 8.18 1.80 -17.87
C ILE A 138 8.49 2.86 -16.81
N ILE A 139 7.93 2.70 -15.62
CA ILE A 139 8.08 3.67 -14.52
C ILE A 139 9.53 3.75 -14.05
N ASN A 140 10.24 2.62 -13.96
CA ASN A 140 11.63 2.60 -13.51
C ASN A 140 12.59 3.28 -14.51
N GLY A 141 12.25 3.29 -15.81
CA GLY A 141 13.06 3.89 -16.86
C GLY A 141 12.91 5.41 -17.02
N LEU A 142 12.00 6.03 -16.26
CA LEU A 142 11.63 7.43 -16.35
C LEU A 142 11.84 8.09 -14.98
N ASN A 143 12.49 9.27 -14.94
CA ASN A 143 12.67 10.01 -13.70
C ASN A 143 11.39 10.76 -13.31
N ILE A 144 10.31 10.01 -13.06
CA ILE A 144 8.96 10.53 -12.89
C ILE A 144 8.86 11.29 -11.57
N VAL A 145 8.57 12.59 -11.68
CA VAL A 145 8.31 13.49 -10.54
C VAL A 145 6.90 13.30 -9.97
N ARG A 146 5.97 12.85 -10.82
CA ARG A 146 4.53 12.76 -10.53
C ARG A 146 3.89 11.55 -11.21
N ILE A 147 3.34 10.63 -10.42
CA ILE A 147 2.55 9.48 -10.89
C ILE A 147 1.09 9.80 -10.65
N GLU A 148 0.29 9.92 -11.71
CA GLU A 148 -1.16 10.01 -11.59
C GLU A 148 -1.78 8.65 -11.84
N MET A 149 -2.50 8.13 -10.85
CA MET A 149 -3.23 6.89 -11.03
C MET A 149 -4.67 7.16 -11.43
N PHE A 150 -5.12 6.37 -12.40
CA PHE A 150 -6.49 6.38 -12.84
C PHE A 150 -7.06 4.98 -12.72
N LEU A 151 -8.23 4.88 -12.11
CA LEU A 151 -9.06 3.69 -12.21
C LEU A 151 -9.83 3.77 -13.53
N GLY A 152 -9.44 2.93 -14.49
CA GLY A 152 -10.18 2.74 -15.73
C GLY A 152 -11.24 1.65 -15.54
N GLN A 153 -12.52 2.02 -15.61
CA GLN A 153 -13.61 1.05 -15.65
C GLN A 153 -13.98 0.80 -17.11
N THR A 154 -13.47 -0.30 -17.67
CA THR A 154 -13.64 -0.65 -19.09
C THR A 154 -15.10 -0.81 -19.50
N SER A 155 -15.95 -1.31 -18.61
CA SER A 155 -17.38 -1.51 -18.89
C SER A 155 -18.20 -0.23 -18.97
N LEU A 156 -17.74 0.87 -18.38
CA LEU A 156 -18.46 2.16 -18.38
C LEU A 156 -17.75 3.24 -19.20
N HIS A 157 -16.64 2.90 -19.87
CA HIS A 157 -15.73 3.87 -20.48
C HIS A 157 -15.38 5.05 -19.55
N ALA A 158 -15.46 4.83 -18.24
CA ALA A 158 -15.27 5.85 -17.23
C ALA A 158 -13.83 5.78 -16.72
N ARG A 159 -13.15 6.93 -16.72
CA ARG A 159 -11.81 7.09 -16.18
C ARG A 159 -11.89 7.99 -14.96
N ARG A 160 -11.64 7.45 -13.77
CA ARG A 160 -11.60 8.23 -12.54
C ARG A 160 -10.16 8.40 -12.11
N ARG A 161 -9.72 9.65 -11.94
CA ARG A 161 -8.41 9.93 -11.34
C ARG A 161 -8.53 9.57 -9.87
N ILE A 162 -7.83 8.53 -9.47
CA ILE A 162 -7.82 8.09 -8.07
C ILE A 162 -6.70 8.77 -7.30
N SER A 163 -5.57 9.12 -7.92
CA SER A 163 -4.45 9.73 -7.19
C SER A 163 -3.53 10.63 -8.02
N VAL A 164 -2.77 11.45 -7.30
CA VAL A 164 -1.59 12.15 -7.78
C VAL A 164 -0.48 11.96 -6.73
N HIS A 165 0.57 11.20 -7.05
CA HIS A 165 1.71 10.96 -6.16
C HIS A 165 2.94 11.70 -6.65
N LYS A 166 3.68 12.32 -5.73
CA LYS A 166 5.10 12.64 -5.91
C LYS A 166 5.96 11.51 -5.35
N LYS A 167 7.20 11.38 -5.83
CA LYS A 167 8.18 10.35 -5.44
C LYS A 167 8.51 10.29 -3.93
N LEU A 168 8.05 11.25 -3.12
CA LEU A 168 8.42 11.43 -1.71
C LEU A 168 7.33 11.06 -0.68
N HIS A 169 6.08 10.82 -1.09
CA HIS A 169 5.01 10.58 -0.11
C HIS A 169 5.23 9.24 0.63
N SER A 170 5.03 9.25 1.95
CA SER A 170 5.02 8.01 2.73
C SER A 170 3.67 7.35 2.57
N ILE A 171 3.64 6.23 1.85
CA ILE A 171 2.44 5.39 1.75
C ILE A 171 2.47 4.39 2.90
N LYS A 172 1.41 4.43 3.71
CA LYS A 172 1.16 3.49 4.80
C LYS A 172 -0.06 2.66 4.43
N THR A 173 -0.04 1.38 4.78
CA THR A 173 -1.19 0.50 4.54
C THR A 173 -1.70 -0.03 5.87
N LYS A 174 -3.01 -0.08 6.04
CA LYS A 174 -3.66 -0.72 7.18
C LYS A 174 -4.55 -1.85 6.68
N VAL A 175 -4.31 -3.05 7.20
CA VAL A 175 -5.15 -4.21 6.96
C VAL A 175 -6.11 -4.33 8.14
N THR A 176 -7.41 -4.19 7.87
CA THR A 176 -8.45 -4.40 8.87
C THR A 176 -9.15 -5.73 8.58
N ASP A 177 -9.20 -6.60 9.58
CA ASP A 177 -9.81 -7.91 9.45
C ASP A 177 -11.07 -8.03 10.31
N GLU A 178 -12.23 -8.02 9.65
CA GLU A 178 -13.56 -8.03 10.28
C GLU A 178 -14.36 -9.29 9.93
N LYS A 179 -15.48 -9.49 10.66
CA LYS A 179 -16.31 -10.69 10.57
C LYS A 179 -16.82 -10.98 9.17
N LEU A 180 -17.22 -9.94 8.44
CA LEU A 180 -17.87 -10.08 7.13
C LEU A 180 -16.93 -9.77 5.96
N HIS A 181 -15.86 -9.01 6.19
CA HIS A 181 -14.93 -8.60 5.15
C HIS A 181 -13.55 -8.32 5.73
N SER A 182 -12.50 -8.45 4.91
CA SER A 182 -11.25 -7.71 5.18
C SER A 182 -11.25 -6.43 4.38
N SER A 183 -10.51 -5.45 4.86
CA SER A 183 -10.22 -4.25 4.08
C SER A 183 -8.75 -3.89 4.13
N PHE A 184 -8.28 -3.33 3.02
CA PHE A 184 -7.02 -2.64 2.88
C PHE A 184 -7.33 -1.16 2.78
N GLU A 185 -6.82 -0.42 3.72
CA GLU A 185 -6.88 1.03 3.73
C GLU A 185 -5.48 1.53 3.37
N ILE A 186 -5.39 2.25 2.26
CA ILE A 186 -4.13 2.88 1.81
C ILE A 186 -4.20 4.33 2.29
N PHE A 187 -3.14 4.78 2.94
CA PHE A 187 -3.00 6.15 3.44
C PHE A 187 -1.85 6.87 2.74
N CYS A 188 -2.07 8.13 2.43
CA CYS A 188 -1.05 9.06 1.93
C CYS A 188 -1.07 10.29 2.84
N ASP A 189 0.07 10.61 3.46
CA ASP A 189 0.19 11.71 4.43
C ASP A 189 -0.89 11.67 5.53
N ASP A 190 -1.10 10.46 6.07
CA ASP A 190 -2.08 10.13 7.12
C ASP A 190 -3.56 10.34 6.75
N GLN A 191 -3.86 10.68 5.49
CA GLN A 191 -5.22 10.73 4.97
C GLN A 191 -5.59 9.40 4.30
N LEU A 192 -6.79 8.88 4.62
CA LEU A 192 -7.32 7.69 3.96
C LEU A 192 -7.50 8.01 2.47
N PHE A 193 -6.69 7.36 1.66
CA PHE A 193 -6.58 7.61 0.24
C PHE A 193 -7.51 6.67 -0.55
N PHE A 194 -7.49 5.38 -0.23
CA PHE A 194 -8.26 4.38 -0.96
C PHE A 194 -8.56 3.16 -0.07
N GLN A 195 -9.71 2.51 -0.30
CA GLN A 195 -10.08 1.30 0.42
C GLN A 195 -10.42 0.15 -0.54
N ILE A 196 -9.78 -1.00 -0.35
CA ILE A 196 -10.14 -2.26 -1.02
C ILE A 196 -10.75 -3.19 0.02
N LYS A 197 -11.94 -3.72 -0.23
CA LYS A 197 -12.62 -4.69 0.62
C LYS A 197 -12.65 -6.05 -0.06
N THR A 198 -12.54 -7.12 0.71
CA THR A 198 -12.76 -8.48 0.21
C THR A 198 -14.06 -9.01 0.79
N ASP A 199 -15.01 -9.32 -0.08
CA ASP A 199 -16.31 -9.88 0.30
C ASP A 199 -16.47 -11.26 -0.34
N PRO A 200 -16.60 -12.35 0.45
CA PRO A 200 -16.81 -13.68 -0.09
C PRO A 200 -18.27 -13.97 -0.49
N ASN A 201 -19.23 -13.13 -0.11
CA ASN A 201 -20.67 -13.43 -0.18
C ASN A 201 -21.45 -12.66 -1.27
N GLU A 202 -20.82 -11.70 -1.96
CA GLU A 202 -21.48 -10.98 -3.06
C GLU A 202 -21.58 -11.84 -4.32
N LYS A 203 -22.75 -11.86 -4.96
CA LYS A 203 -23.08 -12.87 -5.99
C LYS A 203 -22.95 -12.42 -7.45
N GLN A 204 -22.71 -11.14 -7.76
CA GLN A 204 -22.77 -10.67 -9.15
C GLN A 204 -21.90 -9.46 -9.42
N SER A 205 -20.82 -9.59 -10.22
CA SER A 205 -19.93 -8.48 -10.62
C SER A 205 -19.79 -8.27 -12.12
N ASN A 206 -19.86 -7.01 -12.56
CA ASN A 206 -19.74 -6.61 -13.97
C ASN A 206 -18.34 -6.08 -14.34
N SER A 207 -17.37 -6.18 -13.43
CA SER A 207 -15.98 -5.76 -13.64
C SER A 207 -15.02 -6.77 -13.05
N SER A 208 -13.78 -6.80 -13.55
CA SER A 208 -12.71 -7.63 -12.98
C SER A 208 -11.40 -6.86 -12.96
N TRP A 209 -10.64 -6.98 -11.88
CA TRP A 209 -9.24 -6.58 -11.80
C TRP A 209 -8.33 -7.75 -12.16
N ARG A 210 -7.15 -7.41 -12.67
CA ARG A 210 -6.14 -8.40 -13.02
C ARG A 210 -5.03 -8.33 -11.97
N PHE A 211 -5.13 -9.17 -10.95
CA PHE A 211 -3.95 -9.60 -10.19
C PHE A 211 -3.27 -10.73 -10.98
N LYS A 212 -2.31 -11.47 -10.38
CA LYS A 212 -1.85 -12.74 -11.00
C LYS A 212 -3.06 -13.63 -11.33
N THR A 213 -4.09 -13.57 -10.48
CA THR A 213 -5.42 -14.11 -10.74
C THR A 213 -6.39 -13.02 -11.24
N ARG A 214 -7.19 -13.30 -12.29
CA ARG A 214 -8.31 -12.42 -12.69
C ARG A 214 -9.41 -12.50 -11.63
N VAL A 215 -9.74 -11.37 -11.03
CA VAL A 215 -10.65 -11.31 -9.89
C VAL A 215 -11.79 -10.36 -10.19
N PRO A 216 -13.04 -10.81 -10.05
CA PRO A 216 -14.18 -9.94 -10.22
C PRO A 216 -14.22 -8.85 -9.14
N VAL A 217 -14.54 -7.62 -9.52
CA VAL A 217 -14.59 -6.46 -8.63
C VAL A 217 -15.87 -5.67 -8.80
N HIS A 218 -16.21 -4.96 -7.74
CA HIS A 218 -17.24 -3.95 -7.65
C HIS A 218 -16.64 -2.66 -7.19
N TYR A 219 -17.16 -1.55 -7.71
CA TYR A 219 -16.79 -0.24 -7.22
C TYR A 219 -18.04 0.47 -6.73
N PHE A 220 -17.97 1.02 -5.53
CA PHE A 220 -19.05 1.81 -4.95
C PHE A 220 -18.49 3.03 -4.23
N VAL A 221 -19.19 4.15 -4.41
CA VAL A 221 -18.93 5.39 -3.67
C VAL A 221 -19.94 5.44 -2.54
N ARG A 222 -19.48 5.24 -1.30
CA ARG A 222 -20.33 5.38 -0.12
C ARG A 222 -19.76 6.46 0.78
N TYR A 223 -20.57 7.47 1.10
CA TYR A 223 -20.17 8.62 1.94
C TYR A 223 -18.90 9.34 1.46
N GLY A 224 -18.75 9.54 0.15
CA GLY A 224 -17.59 10.23 -0.43
C GLY A 224 -16.27 9.44 -0.38
N LYS A 225 -16.31 8.15 -0.03
CA LYS A 225 -15.14 7.27 -0.04
C LYS A 225 -15.18 6.32 -1.23
N ASP A 226 -14.07 6.28 -1.96
CA ASP A 226 -13.83 5.36 -3.06
C ASP A 226 -13.49 3.98 -2.50
N THR A 227 -14.46 3.06 -2.59
CA THR A 227 -14.29 1.69 -2.12
C THR A 227 -14.40 0.71 -3.28
N LEU A 228 -13.37 -0.12 -3.43
CA LEU A 228 -13.37 -1.26 -4.32
C LEU A 228 -13.69 -2.52 -3.51
N VAL A 229 -14.63 -3.34 -3.94
CA VAL A 229 -14.81 -4.71 -3.42
C VAL A 229 -14.29 -5.71 -4.42
N CYS A 230 -13.43 -6.61 -3.96
CA CYS A 230 -12.94 -7.74 -4.73
C CYS A 230 -13.62 -9.03 -4.24
N LEU A 231 -14.12 -9.83 -5.17
CA LEU A 231 -14.79 -11.11 -4.87
C LEU A 231 -13.78 -12.24 -4.96
N TRP A 232 -13.36 -12.77 -3.80
CA TRP A 232 -12.37 -13.84 -3.71
C TRP A 232 -12.91 -15.06 -2.99
N LYS A 233 -12.57 -16.25 -3.51
CA LYS A 233 -12.91 -17.54 -2.85
C LYS A 233 -12.07 -17.80 -1.59
N GLN A 234 -10.81 -17.36 -1.57
CA GLN A 234 -9.88 -17.56 -0.46
C GLN A 234 -9.33 -16.22 0.03
N LYS A 235 -9.72 -15.84 1.25
CA LYS A 235 -9.42 -14.55 1.86
C LYS A 235 -7.92 -14.28 2.05
N VAL A 236 -7.13 -15.29 2.45
CA VAL A 236 -5.69 -15.13 2.69
C VAL A 236 -4.95 -14.86 1.38
N THR A 237 -5.16 -15.70 0.36
CA THR A 237 -4.57 -15.56 -0.97
C THR A 237 -4.91 -14.22 -1.60
N ALA A 238 -6.17 -13.79 -1.46
CA ALA A 238 -6.63 -12.49 -1.90
C ALA A 238 -5.82 -11.34 -1.29
N VAL A 239 -5.65 -11.38 0.03
CA VAL A 239 -4.93 -10.34 0.76
C VAL A 239 -3.45 -10.34 0.35
N GLN A 240 -2.83 -11.50 0.18
CA GLN A 240 -1.43 -11.61 -0.24
C GLN A 240 -1.21 -11.08 -1.66
N GLU A 241 -2.06 -11.44 -2.63
CA GLU A 241 -1.96 -10.94 -4.01
C GLU A 241 -2.20 -9.42 -4.10
N ILE A 242 -3.18 -8.90 -3.36
CA ILE A 242 -3.44 -7.46 -3.29
C ILE A 242 -2.22 -6.75 -2.70
N LEU A 243 -1.66 -7.27 -1.61
CA LEU A 243 -0.51 -6.65 -0.97
C LEU A 243 0.73 -6.66 -1.87
N ASP A 244 1.02 -7.77 -2.55
CA ASP A 244 2.13 -7.86 -3.50
C ASP A 244 1.98 -6.82 -4.62
N PHE A 245 0.79 -6.76 -5.23
CA PHE A 245 0.47 -5.76 -6.26
C PHE A 245 0.65 -4.32 -5.78
N LEU A 246 0.10 -3.99 -4.61
CA LEU A 246 0.22 -2.65 -4.04
C LEU A 246 1.67 -2.33 -3.68
N ASN A 247 2.42 -3.30 -3.17
CA ASN A 247 3.82 -3.09 -2.82
C ASN A 247 4.70 -2.83 -4.05
N ASP A 248 4.45 -3.53 -5.16
CA ASP A 248 5.19 -3.36 -6.40
C ASP A 248 5.00 -1.94 -6.98
N ILE A 249 3.80 -1.37 -6.83
CA ILE A 249 3.47 -0.02 -7.33
C ILE A 249 3.93 1.07 -6.37
N PHE A 250 3.58 0.94 -5.09
CA PHE A 250 3.71 2.02 -4.10
C PHE A 250 4.97 1.96 -3.27
N ARG A 251 5.70 0.83 -3.29
CA ARG A 251 6.84 0.57 -2.41
C ARG A 251 6.48 0.87 -0.96
N ILE A 252 5.53 0.10 -0.43
CA ILE A 252 4.90 0.35 0.88
C ILE A 252 6.00 0.41 1.94
N LYS A 253 6.08 1.54 2.65
CA LYS A 253 7.12 1.75 3.67
C LYS A 253 6.82 1.02 4.96
N GLU A 254 5.54 0.88 5.30
CA GLU A 254 5.09 0.31 6.56
C GLU A 254 3.66 -0.21 6.46
N ILE A 255 3.38 -1.34 7.11
CA ILE A 255 2.05 -1.98 7.16
C ILE A 255 1.59 -2.13 8.61
N SER A 256 0.36 -1.70 8.89
CA SER A 256 -0.30 -1.89 10.18
C SER A 256 -1.50 -2.84 10.08
N PHE A 257 -1.85 -3.48 11.19
CA PHE A 257 -2.89 -4.50 11.28
C PHE A 257 -3.86 -4.18 12.40
N VAL A 258 -5.16 -4.25 12.10
CA VAL A 258 -6.25 -4.19 13.07
C VAL A 258 -7.12 -5.42 12.90
N ILE A 259 -7.04 -6.34 13.86
CA ILE A 259 -7.65 -7.66 13.75
C ILE A 259 -8.77 -7.75 14.78
N ASN A 260 -10.00 -7.46 14.34
CA ASN A 260 -11.17 -7.41 15.21
C ASN A 260 -11.82 -8.78 15.38
N LEU A 261 -11.47 -9.74 14.53
CA LEU A 261 -12.02 -11.07 14.56
C LEU A 261 -11.46 -11.91 15.71
N ARG A 262 -12.40 -12.46 16.51
CA ARG A 262 -12.06 -13.44 17.54
C ARG A 262 -11.33 -14.65 16.98
N ASN A 263 -11.63 -15.12 15.77
CA ASN A 263 -11.14 -16.41 15.25
C ASN A 263 -10.27 -16.35 13.98
N SER A 264 -9.60 -15.22 13.70
CA SER A 264 -8.89 -15.06 12.42
C SER A 264 -7.47 -15.63 12.43
N CYS A 265 -7.31 -16.95 12.32
CA CYS A 265 -5.99 -17.53 12.02
C CYS A 265 -5.43 -16.97 10.69
N SER A 266 -6.29 -16.53 9.77
CA SER A 266 -5.90 -15.89 8.50
C SER A 266 -4.93 -14.72 8.68
N ALA A 267 -5.11 -13.90 9.73
CA ALA A 267 -4.24 -12.75 9.96
C ALA A 267 -2.77 -13.16 10.24
N VAL A 268 -2.53 -14.33 10.85
CA VAL A 268 -1.17 -14.86 11.07
C VAL A 268 -0.48 -15.15 9.73
N TYR A 269 -1.18 -15.82 8.79
CA TYR A 269 -0.62 -16.11 7.47
C TYR A 269 -0.31 -14.84 6.65
N ILE A 270 -1.10 -13.78 6.85
CA ILE A 270 -0.86 -12.48 6.21
C ILE A 270 0.37 -11.81 6.82
N LEU A 271 0.51 -11.82 8.14
CA LEU A 271 1.68 -11.29 8.84
C LEU A 271 2.96 -12.02 8.43
N GLU A 272 2.92 -13.35 8.35
CA GLU A 272 4.05 -14.16 7.89
C GLU A 272 4.44 -13.85 6.45
N HIS A 273 3.47 -13.60 5.57
CA HIS A 273 3.75 -13.16 4.21
C HIS A 273 4.43 -11.79 4.18
N CYS A 274 4.00 -10.85 5.03
CA CYS A 274 4.68 -9.56 5.15
C CYS A 274 6.12 -9.73 5.64
N ALA A 275 6.33 -10.58 6.65
CA ALA A 275 7.64 -10.88 7.20
C ALA A 275 8.55 -11.56 6.16
N SER A 276 8.04 -12.53 5.37
CA SER A 276 8.83 -13.23 4.34
C SER A 276 9.22 -12.31 3.18
N LYS A 277 8.45 -11.26 2.93
CA LYS A 277 8.74 -10.19 1.96
C LYS A 277 9.62 -9.08 2.53
N ASN A 278 10.07 -9.21 3.78
CA ASN A 278 10.83 -8.19 4.51
C ASN A 278 10.11 -6.82 4.56
N LEU A 279 8.78 -6.81 4.57
CA LEU A 279 8.01 -5.58 4.70
C LEU A 279 8.07 -5.10 6.15
N LYS A 280 8.25 -3.80 6.35
CA LYS A 280 8.27 -3.22 7.70
C LYS A 280 6.85 -3.29 8.29
N ILE A 281 6.73 -4.02 9.39
CA ILE A 281 5.46 -4.09 10.14
C ILE A 281 5.47 -2.96 11.17
N GLY A 282 4.47 -2.08 11.09
CA GLY A 282 4.26 -0.98 12.02
C GLY A 282 3.53 -1.49 13.26
N LYS A 283 2.24 -1.18 13.34
CA LYS A 283 1.38 -1.52 14.48
C LYS A 283 0.55 -2.77 14.24
N ILE A 284 0.51 -3.67 15.22
CA ILE A 284 -0.44 -4.79 15.26
C ILE A 284 -1.36 -4.61 16.46
N TYR A 285 -2.66 -4.54 16.21
CA TYR A 285 -3.70 -4.52 17.25
C TYR A 285 -4.64 -5.72 17.10
N TRP A 286 -4.61 -6.62 18.08
CA TRP A 286 -5.42 -7.84 18.08
C TRP A 286 -6.02 -8.12 19.48
N PRO A 287 -7.14 -7.47 19.83
CA PRO A 287 -7.67 -7.48 21.19
C PRO A 287 -8.22 -8.82 21.66
N ARG A 288 -8.46 -9.79 20.77
CA ARG A 288 -9.09 -11.07 21.09
C ARG A 288 -8.46 -12.20 20.25
N PHE A 289 -7.23 -12.57 20.58
CA PHE A 289 -6.53 -13.64 19.89
C PHE A 289 -7.02 -15.01 20.41
N PRO A 290 -7.49 -15.92 19.53
CA PRO A 290 -8.08 -17.22 19.90
C PRO A 290 -7.07 -18.37 19.90
N GLY A 291 -5.87 -18.12 19.37
CA GLY A 291 -5.08 -19.17 18.75
C GLY A 291 -4.45 -20.09 19.78
N GLN A 292 -4.37 -21.37 19.40
CA GLN A 292 -3.57 -22.37 20.09
C GLN A 292 -2.09 -22.00 20.06
N GLU A 293 -1.30 -22.69 20.90
CA GLU A 293 0.14 -22.44 21.07
C GLU A 293 0.91 -22.28 19.76
N GLU A 294 0.63 -23.10 18.75
CA GLU A 294 1.33 -22.99 17.46
C GLU A 294 1.03 -21.68 16.72
N MET A 295 -0.22 -21.21 16.75
CA MET A 295 -0.57 -19.92 16.13
C MET A 295 0.01 -18.75 16.92
N ALA A 296 0.06 -18.86 18.25
CA ALA A 296 0.72 -17.88 19.11
C ALA A 296 2.20 -17.74 18.74
N ARG A 297 2.89 -18.88 18.62
CA ARG A 297 4.31 -18.94 18.26
C ARG A 297 4.57 -18.32 16.88
N ARG A 298 3.74 -18.65 15.89
CA ARG A 298 3.82 -18.09 14.54
C ARG A 298 3.56 -16.59 14.52
N LEU A 299 2.55 -16.12 15.25
CA LEU A 299 2.27 -14.69 15.43
C LEU A 299 3.48 -13.96 16.01
N PHE A 300 4.04 -14.45 17.12
CA PHE A 300 5.19 -13.83 17.77
C PHE A 300 6.44 -13.83 16.90
N LYS A 301 6.68 -14.89 16.13
CA LYS A 301 7.79 -14.94 15.17
C LYS A 301 7.62 -13.89 14.07
N ALA A 302 6.44 -13.84 13.43
CA ALA A 302 6.14 -12.91 12.35
C ALA A 302 6.12 -11.44 12.81
N SER A 303 5.75 -11.19 14.07
CA SER A 303 5.67 -9.84 14.63
C SER A 303 6.96 -9.35 15.28
N SER A 304 8.02 -10.16 15.37
CA SER A 304 9.26 -9.81 16.09
C SER A 304 9.91 -8.48 15.67
N GLY A 305 9.75 -8.08 14.40
CA GLY A 305 10.22 -6.80 13.85
C GLY A 305 9.18 -5.67 13.83
N ALA A 306 8.03 -5.84 14.49
CA ALA A 306 6.98 -4.82 14.56
C ALA A 306 7.42 -3.61 15.39
N THR A 307 6.87 -2.44 15.08
CA THR A 307 7.11 -1.23 15.89
C THR A 307 6.23 -1.24 17.15
N GLU A 308 4.96 -1.64 17.01
CA GLU A 308 4.01 -1.80 18.12
C GLU A 308 3.26 -3.12 18.01
N LEU A 309 3.13 -3.84 19.13
CA LEU A 309 2.29 -5.03 19.25
C LEU A 309 1.37 -4.91 20.46
N GLU A 310 0.06 -4.85 20.23
CA GLU A 310 -0.97 -4.91 21.27
C GLU A 310 -1.87 -6.12 21.03
N ILE A 311 -1.83 -7.08 21.94
CA ILE A 311 -2.66 -8.29 21.89
C ILE A 311 -3.48 -8.45 23.17
N GLY A 312 -4.67 -9.04 23.02
CA GLY A 312 -5.53 -9.39 24.15
C GLY A 312 -4.91 -10.40 25.12
N GLY A 313 -3.90 -11.14 24.68
CA GLY A 313 -3.33 -12.26 25.42
C GLY A 313 -4.07 -13.57 25.14
N PHE A 314 -3.78 -14.60 25.94
CA PHE A 314 -4.21 -15.97 25.68
C PHE A 314 -4.76 -16.62 26.94
N ASN A 315 -5.94 -17.23 26.84
CA ASN A 315 -6.53 -17.98 27.94
C ASN A 315 -5.89 -19.37 28.15
N SER A 316 -4.85 -19.73 27.40
CA SER A 316 -4.17 -21.01 27.52
C SER A 316 -2.86 -20.88 28.29
N SER A 317 -2.74 -21.59 29.40
CA SER A 317 -1.51 -21.68 30.20
C SER A 317 -0.38 -22.45 29.51
N SER A 318 -0.61 -22.99 28.32
CA SER A 318 0.33 -23.90 27.64
C SER A 318 1.38 -23.21 26.77
N ILE A 319 1.32 -21.89 26.56
CA ILE A 319 2.14 -21.23 25.53
C ILE A 319 3.61 -21.18 25.94
N ARG A 320 4.46 -21.91 25.21
CA ARG A 320 5.92 -21.88 25.39
C ARG A 320 6.57 -21.08 24.26
N PHE A 321 6.84 -19.81 24.51
CA PHE A 321 7.62 -18.96 23.61
C PHE A 321 8.90 -18.46 24.30
N ASN A 322 10.07 -18.89 23.80
CA ASN A 322 11.36 -18.57 24.41
C ASN A 322 12.18 -17.53 23.61
N HIS A 323 11.62 -17.00 22.53
CA HIS A 323 12.34 -16.12 21.59
C HIS A 323 12.01 -14.63 21.76
N PHE A 324 11.54 -14.23 22.96
CA PHE A 324 11.27 -12.83 23.28
C PHE A 324 12.49 -11.92 23.17
N HIS A 325 13.69 -12.45 23.31
CA HIS A 325 14.95 -11.72 23.14
C HIS A 325 15.15 -11.17 21.72
N HIS A 326 14.40 -11.66 20.72
CA HIS A 326 14.41 -11.10 19.36
C HIS A 326 13.52 -9.86 19.20
N PHE A 327 12.69 -9.53 20.19
CA PHE A 327 11.76 -8.42 20.06
C PHE A 327 12.50 -7.10 20.30
N ARG A 328 12.33 -6.15 19.37
CA ARG A 328 12.93 -4.81 19.43
C ARG A 328 11.87 -3.75 19.10
N MET A 329 10.79 -3.79 19.87
CA MET A 329 9.60 -2.97 19.63
C MET A 329 9.66 -1.68 20.45
N ASP A 330 9.07 -0.61 19.93
CA ASP A 330 8.86 0.60 20.72
C ASP A 330 7.81 0.36 21.82
N ARG A 331 6.77 -0.45 21.51
CA ARG A 331 5.73 -0.80 22.47
C ARG A 331 5.24 -2.23 22.30
N LEU A 332 5.27 -2.99 23.40
CA LEU A 332 4.64 -4.30 23.52
C LEU A 332 3.56 -4.26 24.61
N GLN A 333 2.37 -4.73 24.29
CA GLN A 333 1.27 -4.88 25.24
C GLN A 333 0.59 -6.24 25.10
N ILE A 334 0.54 -7.00 26.19
CA ILE A 334 -0.14 -8.30 26.28
C ILE A 334 -1.12 -8.21 27.44
N LYS A 335 -2.43 -8.12 27.16
CA LYS A 335 -3.45 -7.91 28.22
C LYS A 335 -3.66 -9.13 29.13
N ASP A 336 -3.49 -10.34 28.61
CA ASP A 336 -3.46 -11.59 29.38
C ASP A 336 -2.13 -12.32 29.17
N ALA A 337 -1.25 -12.14 30.15
CA ALA A 337 0.09 -12.70 30.23
C ALA A 337 0.19 -13.71 31.39
N THR A 338 -0.93 -14.32 31.83
CA THR A 338 -0.99 -15.32 32.93
C THR A 338 -0.01 -16.48 32.77
N TRP A 339 0.37 -16.80 31.53
CA TRP A 339 1.27 -17.88 31.13
C TRP A 339 2.75 -17.47 31.08
N MET A 340 3.07 -16.18 31.18
CA MET A 340 4.46 -15.70 31.12
C MET A 340 5.19 -15.96 32.43
N THR A 341 6.46 -16.37 32.32
CA THR A 341 7.39 -16.55 33.43
C THR A 341 8.27 -15.32 33.63
N VAL A 342 8.86 -15.16 34.82
CA VAL A 342 9.85 -14.12 35.12
C VAL A 342 10.99 -14.10 34.08
N LYS A 343 11.51 -15.27 33.69
CA LYS A 343 12.54 -15.39 32.65
C LYS A 343 12.11 -14.83 31.30
N GLN A 344 10.85 -15.04 30.90
CA GLN A 344 10.33 -14.51 29.65
C GLN A 344 10.13 -12.99 29.71
N VAL A 345 9.75 -12.45 30.87
CA VAL A 345 9.66 -10.99 31.07
C VAL A 345 11.04 -10.34 30.95
N LYS A 346 12.09 -10.95 31.52
CA LYS A 346 13.48 -10.48 31.38
C LYS A 346 13.95 -10.45 29.93
N ASN A 347 13.53 -11.41 29.12
CA ASN A 347 13.86 -11.43 27.69
C ASN A 347 13.23 -10.27 26.90
N LEU A 348 12.34 -9.45 27.49
CA LEU A 348 11.73 -8.28 26.85
C LEU A 348 12.50 -6.98 27.06
N TRP A 349 13.68 -7.00 27.70
CA TRP A 349 14.49 -5.79 27.92
C TRP A 349 14.96 -5.09 26.63
N ASN A 350 14.88 -5.77 25.48
CA ASN A 350 15.16 -5.18 24.17
C ASN A 350 14.00 -4.35 23.60
N CYS A 351 12.82 -4.37 24.24
CA CYS A 351 11.71 -3.48 23.89
C CYS A 351 11.81 -2.19 24.72
N LYS A 352 11.37 -1.04 24.18
CA LYS A 352 11.40 0.23 24.92
C LYS A 352 10.30 0.34 25.98
N ARG A 353 9.07 -0.09 25.66
CA ARG A 353 7.93 -0.05 26.58
C ARG A 353 7.19 -1.37 26.57
N VAL A 354 6.96 -1.93 27.75
CA VAL A 354 6.30 -3.23 27.91
C VAL A 354 5.15 -3.09 28.91
N SER A 355 3.97 -3.60 28.55
CA SER A 355 2.81 -3.68 29.42
C SER A 355 2.25 -5.09 29.41
N LEU A 356 2.27 -5.75 30.57
CA LEU A 356 1.84 -7.13 30.75
C LEU A 356 0.69 -7.17 31.75
N GLY A 357 -0.42 -7.77 31.32
CA GLY A 357 -1.64 -7.88 32.10
C GLY A 357 -1.86 -9.25 32.71
N CYS A 358 -2.65 -9.31 33.79
CA CYS A 358 -3.10 -10.54 34.44
C CYS A 358 -1.95 -11.49 34.88
N LEU A 359 -0.82 -10.96 35.34
CA LEU A 359 0.28 -11.78 35.81
C LEU A 359 -0.07 -12.52 37.11
N ARG A 360 0.49 -13.73 37.28
CA ARG A 360 0.38 -14.56 38.48
C ARG A 360 1.66 -14.56 39.32
N PHE A 361 2.41 -13.47 39.25
CA PHE A 361 3.65 -13.31 40.00
C PHE A 361 3.35 -12.98 41.46
N ASP A 362 4.19 -13.51 42.33
CA ASP A 362 4.23 -13.14 43.75
C ASP A 362 5.27 -12.03 44.01
N THR A 363 5.47 -11.69 45.28
CA THR A 363 6.44 -10.67 45.70
C THR A 363 7.87 -11.05 45.33
N ASP A 364 8.24 -12.34 45.40
CA ASP A 364 9.60 -12.80 45.12
C ASP A 364 9.91 -12.73 43.62
N ASP A 365 8.95 -13.07 42.77
CA ASP A 365 9.02 -12.89 41.32
C ASP A 365 9.25 -11.41 40.96
N VAL A 366 8.52 -10.48 41.58
CA VAL A 366 8.67 -9.04 41.34
C VAL A 366 10.03 -8.53 41.81
N ASN A 367 10.51 -8.98 42.98
CA ASN A 367 11.86 -8.68 43.47
C ASN A 367 12.93 -9.14 42.47
N SER A 368 12.78 -10.35 41.93
CA SER A 368 13.68 -10.89 40.92
C SER A 368 13.68 -10.06 39.63
N ILE A 369 12.51 -9.56 39.19
CA ILE A 369 12.40 -8.70 38.02
C ILE A 369 13.08 -7.35 38.25
N LEU A 370 12.83 -6.70 39.39
CA LEU A 370 13.38 -5.39 39.72
C LEU A 370 14.90 -5.45 39.85
N TRP A 371 15.43 -6.43 40.58
CA TRP A 371 16.87 -6.62 40.76
C TRP A 371 17.58 -6.78 39.41
N ASP A 372 17.06 -7.68 38.57
CA ASP A 372 17.66 -7.94 37.27
C ASP A 372 17.53 -6.75 36.31
N TYR A 373 16.42 -6.01 36.37
CA TYR A 373 16.24 -4.77 35.61
C TYR A 373 17.23 -3.69 36.04
N MET A 374 17.53 -3.56 37.33
CA MET A 374 18.56 -2.64 37.83
C MET A 374 19.97 -3.05 37.41
N MET A 375 20.24 -4.36 37.29
CA MET A 375 21.52 -4.88 36.82
C MET A 375 21.75 -4.65 35.34
N ASN A 376 20.75 -4.92 34.50
CA ASN A 376 20.81 -4.72 33.07
C ASN A 376 19.42 -4.40 32.48
N PRO A 377 19.05 -3.12 32.37
CA PRO A 377 17.74 -2.74 31.85
C PRO A 377 17.63 -2.89 30.32
N GLY A 378 18.73 -3.15 29.60
CA GLY A 378 18.75 -3.12 28.14
C GLY A 378 18.25 -1.80 27.56
N GLU A 379 17.33 -1.88 26.58
CA GLU A 379 16.65 -0.75 25.95
C GLU A 379 15.33 -0.36 26.65
N LEU A 380 14.88 -1.16 27.61
CA LEU A 380 13.60 -0.98 28.30
C LEU A 380 13.62 0.28 29.17
N GLN A 381 12.66 1.16 28.89
CA GLN A 381 12.43 2.44 29.56
C GLN A 381 11.24 2.37 30.51
N GLU A 382 10.23 1.56 30.19
CA GLU A 382 8.99 1.46 30.98
C GLU A 382 8.47 0.03 31.00
N LEU A 383 8.23 -0.51 32.19
CA LEU A 383 7.61 -1.81 32.42
C LEU A 383 6.37 -1.64 33.28
N ARG A 384 5.21 -2.03 32.75
CA ARG A 384 3.94 -2.08 33.47
C ARG A 384 3.51 -3.52 33.70
N LEU A 385 3.25 -3.88 34.94
CA LEU A 385 2.85 -5.21 35.37
C LEU A 385 1.52 -5.11 36.11
N HIS A 386 0.46 -5.68 35.56
CA HIS A 386 -0.82 -5.84 36.26
C HIS A 386 -0.93 -7.25 36.80
N PHE A 387 -1.20 -7.38 38.10
CA PHE A 387 -1.27 -8.68 38.79
C PHE A 387 -2.72 -9.07 39.08
N LEU A 388 -3.02 -10.36 39.05
CA LEU A 388 -4.31 -10.88 39.52
C LEU A 388 -4.42 -10.91 41.05
N GLY A 389 -3.28 -10.86 41.75
CA GLY A 389 -3.18 -10.82 43.21
C GLY A 389 -2.84 -9.42 43.74
N TYR A 390 -2.83 -9.30 45.06
CA TYR A 390 -2.42 -8.07 45.74
C TYR A 390 -0.93 -8.10 46.05
N ILE A 391 -0.16 -7.18 45.45
CA ILE A 391 1.27 -6.99 45.75
C ILE A 391 1.43 -5.71 46.54
N LYS A 392 2.08 -5.82 47.71
CA LYS A 392 2.47 -4.68 48.54
C LYS A 392 3.89 -4.27 48.18
N MET A 393 4.07 -3.02 47.78
CA MET A 393 5.42 -2.51 47.49
C MET A 393 6.33 -2.56 48.72
N GLU A 394 5.79 -2.47 49.93
CA GLU A 394 6.51 -2.57 51.21
C GLU A 394 7.28 -3.89 51.35
N GLU A 395 6.75 -4.96 50.78
CA GLU A 395 7.38 -6.28 50.83
C GLU A 395 8.44 -6.41 49.73
N VAL A 396 8.16 -5.85 48.55
CA VAL A 396 9.11 -5.76 47.43
C VAL A 396 10.36 -4.95 47.83
N LYS A 397 10.17 -3.90 48.62
CA LYS A 397 11.23 -3.00 49.09
C LYS A 397 12.33 -3.65 49.92
N ARG A 398 12.05 -4.75 50.64
CA ARG A 398 13.02 -5.31 51.61
C ARG A 398 14.31 -5.84 50.96
N ALA A 399 14.31 -6.04 49.65
CA ALA A 399 15.43 -6.61 48.90
C ALA A 399 16.31 -5.56 48.17
N LEU A 400 15.95 -4.27 48.19
CA LEU A 400 16.57 -3.25 47.34
C LEU A 400 16.86 -1.94 48.10
N ASP A 401 18.01 -1.32 47.82
CA ASP A 401 18.37 -0.02 48.40
C ASP A 401 17.49 1.11 47.83
N ILE A 402 16.65 1.68 48.69
CA ILE A 402 15.77 2.81 48.37
C ILE A 402 16.54 4.10 48.64
N ILE A 403 16.61 4.96 47.63
CA ILE A 403 17.26 6.27 47.79
C ILE A 403 16.27 7.39 48.11
N ARG A 404 14.99 7.23 47.74
CA ARG A 404 13.95 8.24 47.94
C ARG A 404 12.56 7.61 47.90
N ILE A 405 11.65 8.12 48.72
CA ILE A 405 10.23 7.82 48.67
C ILE A 405 9.50 9.15 48.49
N GLU A 406 8.63 9.23 47.49
CA GLU A 406 7.75 10.37 47.29
C GLU A 406 6.32 9.94 47.62
N GLU A 407 5.72 10.56 48.62
CA GLU A 407 4.31 10.37 48.94
C GLU A 407 3.47 11.05 47.84
N GLU A 408 2.73 10.27 47.05
CA GLU A 408 1.82 10.79 46.05
C GLU A 408 0.40 11.01 46.62
N ASN A 409 -0.44 11.68 45.83
CA ASN A 409 -1.81 12.03 46.19
C ASN A 409 -2.78 10.82 46.14
N ALA A 410 -4.03 11.01 46.59
CA ALA A 410 -5.05 9.95 46.79
C ALA A 410 -5.36 9.03 45.58
N LYS A 411 -4.80 9.28 44.40
CA LYS A 411 -5.01 8.47 43.18
C LYS A 411 -3.87 7.48 42.90
N ARG A 412 -2.70 7.62 43.53
CA ARG A 412 -1.52 6.77 43.28
C ARG A 412 -0.87 6.39 44.60
N GLY A 413 -0.29 5.19 44.65
CA GLY A 413 0.54 4.77 45.78
C GLY A 413 1.84 5.59 45.82
N PRO A 414 2.61 5.50 46.91
CA PRO A 414 3.90 6.16 46.99
C PRO A 414 4.83 5.71 45.86
N LYS A 415 5.66 6.64 45.37
CA LYS A 415 6.66 6.39 44.33
C LYS A 415 8.00 6.08 45.00
N TYR A 416 8.56 4.93 44.67
CA TYR A 416 9.82 4.43 45.23
C TYR A 416 10.95 4.60 44.22
N TRP A 417 12.06 5.18 44.65
CA TRP A 417 13.22 5.40 43.80
C TRP A 417 14.37 4.50 44.23
N PHE A 418 14.96 3.82 43.27
CA PHE A 418 16.06 2.89 43.46
C PHE A 418 17.26 3.32 42.61
N LYS A 419 18.47 3.10 43.12
CA LYS A 419 19.71 3.41 42.39
C LYS A 419 20.69 2.27 42.54
N TYR A 420 21.22 1.80 41.41
CA TYR A 420 22.27 0.79 41.40
C TYR A 420 23.17 0.96 40.18
N LYS A 421 24.49 1.00 40.42
CA LYS A 421 25.53 1.20 39.36
C LYS A 421 25.20 2.32 38.36
N GLY A 422 24.63 3.42 38.84
CA GLY A 422 24.26 4.58 38.02
C GLY A 422 22.92 4.48 37.29
N VAL A 423 22.26 3.31 37.30
CA VAL A 423 20.88 3.16 36.84
C VAL A 423 19.95 3.67 37.93
N ILE A 424 19.05 4.59 37.58
CA ILE A 424 17.99 5.09 38.45
C ILE A 424 16.67 4.63 37.87
N ILE A 425 15.86 3.99 38.71
CA ILE A 425 14.50 3.59 38.35
C ILE A 425 13.53 4.10 39.41
N SER A 426 12.30 4.33 38.99
CA SER A 426 11.18 4.56 39.89
C SER A 426 10.14 3.45 39.74
N ALA A 427 9.53 3.03 40.85
CA ALA A 427 8.45 2.05 40.87
C ALA A 427 7.25 2.61 41.65
N THR A 428 6.06 2.52 41.06
CA THR A 428 4.83 3.08 41.64
C THR A 428 3.67 2.11 41.42
N MET A 429 2.83 1.94 42.45
CA MET A 429 1.55 1.24 42.30
C MET A 429 0.47 2.23 41.87
N GLU A 430 -0.08 2.04 40.67
CA GLU A 430 -1.22 2.81 40.18
C GLU A 430 -2.55 2.19 40.65
N LYS A 431 -3.60 3.01 40.60
CA LYS A 431 -4.97 2.56 40.89
C LYS A 431 -5.36 1.43 39.93
N GLY A 432 -5.75 0.30 40.49
CA GLY A 432 -6.10 -0.90 39.71
C GLY A 432 -5.08 -2.04 39.83
N GLY A 433 -3.99 -1.86 40.60
CA GLY A 433 -3.02 -2.94 40.86
C GLY A 433 -1.88 -3.02 39.85
N ASP A 434 -1.69 -1.97 39.04
CA ASP A 434 -0.60 -1.88 38.09
C ASP A 434 0.67 -1.41 38.80
N LEU A 435 1.74 -2.21 38.77
CA LEU A 435 3.09 -1.75 39.09
C LEU A 435 3.71 -1.13 37.84
N VAL A 436 4.09 0.13 37.93
CA VAL A 436 4.76 0.87 36.87
C VAL A 436 6.20 1.12 37.28
N ILE A 437 7.14 0.62 36.47
CA ILE A 437 8.57 0.78 36.65
C ILE A 437 9.09 1.62 35.50
N ILE A 438 9.73 2.75 35.79
CA ILE A 438 10.26 3.69 34.80
C ILE A 438 11.76 3.86 35.03
N ARG A 439 12.56 3.75 33.97
CA ARG A 439 13.96 4.14 33.98
C ARG A 439 14.10 5.62 33.70
N GLU A 440 14.87 6.27 34.55
CA GLU A 440 15.06 7.70 34.51
C GLU A 440 16.34 8.00 33.74
N THR A 441 16.26 8.90 32.76
CA THR A 441 17.43 9.34 31.99
C THR A 441 17.85 10.70 32.55
N GLY A 442 19.11 10.77 33.01
CA GLY A 442 19.58 11.67 34.06
C GLY A 442 19.66 13.17 33.77
N ASN A 443 18.57 13.82 33.32
CA ASN A 443 18.52 15.27 33.12
C ASN A 443 17.70 16.03 34.18
N GLY A 444 17.31 15.38 35.28
CA GLY A 444 16.40 15.99 36.27
C GLY A 444 16.76 15.76 37.75
N MET A 445 17.98 15.32 38.05
CA MET A 445 18.46 15.11 39.42
C MET A 445 19.83 15.74 39.65
N GLU A 446 19.95 17.03 39.30
CA GLU A 446 20.94 17.92 39.90
C GLU A 446 20.26 18.85 40.91
#